data_AF-A0A957XGH9-F1
#
_entry.id   AF-A0A957XGH9-F1
#
_cell.length_a   1.000
_cell.length_b   1.000
_cell.length_c   1.000
_cell.angle_alpha   90.00
_cell.angle_beta   90.00
_cell.angle_gamma   90.00
#
_symmetry.space_group_name_H-M   'P 1'
#
loop_
_entity.id
_entity.type
_entity.pdbx_description
1 polymer ?
#
loop_
_entity_poly.entity_id
_entity_poly.type
_entity_poly.pdbx_seq_one_letter_code
_entity_poly.pdbx_strand_id
1 'polypeptide(L)'
;MGNLDQIVRDVIRAVAQEESIELVDLHDAQRLVDDIGLKSLDLARILAILELKLGVDPFSSNLVSITDVRTVGDLCAAYNTGMQDRSAEETLPDVEQSQHRTRARREGVQNRRGALRKKARNDLSL
;
A
#
# COMPACT_ATOMS: atom_id res chain seq x y z
N MET A 1 19.06 -5.37 3.14
CA MET A 1 17.92 -6.32 3.15
C MET A 1 17.98 -7.28 4.34
N GLY A 2 18.42 -6.84 5.53
CA GLY A 2 18.61 -7.74 6.69
C GLY A 2 17.61 -7.57 7.83
N ASN A 3 16.77 -6.52 7.82
CA ASN A 3 15.90 -6.23 8.96
C ASN A 3 14.60 -7.04 8.92
N LEU A 4 13.94 -7.12 7.75
CA LEU A 4 12.69 -7.87 7.59
C LEU A 4 12.88 -9.36 7.85
N ASP A 5 13.85 -9.98 7.16
CA ASP A 5 14.11 -11.42 7.28
C ASP A 5 14.44 -11.80 8.72
N GLN A 6 15.29 -11.01 9.40
CA GLN A 6 15.60 -11.23 10.81
C GLN A 6 14.36 -11.12 11.70
N ILE A 7 13.51 -10.10 11.50
CA ILE A 7 12.26 -9.95 12.27
C ILE A 7 11.35 -11.17 12.06
N VAL A 8 11.18 -11.63 10.83
CA VAL A 8 10.35 -12.81 10.51
C VAL A 8 10.89 -14.04 11.23
N ARG A 9 12.19 -14.32 11.11
CA ARG A 9 12.82 -15.46 11.80
C ARG A 9 12.72 -15.39 13.31
N ASP A 10 12.88 -14.20 13.88
CA ASP A 10 12.80 -13.99 15.33
C ASP A 10 11.39 -14.25 15.84
N VAL A 11 10.35 -13.81 15.10
CA VAL A 11 8.96 -14.09 15.45
C VAL A 11 8.63 -15.57 15.32
N ILE A 12 9.07 -16.24 14.24
CA ILE A 12 8.89 -17.69 14.09
C ILE A 12 9.54 -18.43 15.26
N ARG A 13 10.79 -18.09 15.61
CA ARG A 13 11.51 -18.72 16.71
C ARG A 13 10.83 -18.49 18.05
N ALA A 14 10.33 -17.28 18.32
CA ALA A 14 9.61 -16.97 19.54
C ALA A 14 8.35 -17.83 19.70
N VAL A 15 7.52 -17.92 18.66
CA VAL A 15 6.28 -18.73 18.69
C VAL A 15 6.59 -20.22 18.80
N ALA A 16 7.59 -20.71 18.05
CA ALA A 16 8.00 -22.10 18.15
C ALA A 16 8.52 -22.47 19.55
N GLN A 17 9.30 -21.58 20.19
CA GLN A 17 9.79 -21.78 21.54
C GLN A 17 8.65 -21.82 22.57
N GLU A 18 7.63 -20.97 22.42
CA GLU A 18 6.40 -21.02 23.26
C GLU A 18 5.69 -22.38 23.15
N GLU A 19 5.66 -22.96 21.95
CA GLU A 19 5.07 -24.27 21.68
C GLU A 19 6.02 -25.45 21.98
N SER A 20 7.19 -25.19 22.61
CA SER A 20 8.22 -26.19 22.91
C SER A 20 8.73 -26.96 21.67
N ILE A 21 8.73 -26.29 20.51
CA ILE A 21 9.30 -26.79 19.25
C ILE A 21 10.78 -26.39 19.22
N GLU A 22 11.68 -27.37 19.17
CA GLU A 22 13.11 -27.12 19.03
C GLU A 22 13.48 -26.76 17.58
N LEU A 23 13.84 -25.49 17.37
CA LEU A 23 14.33 -24.98 16.09
C LEU A 23 15.85 -24.77 16.16
N VAL A 24 16.60 -25.69 15.56
CA VAL A 24 18.08 -25.62 15.52
C VAL A 24 18.55 -24.73 14.39
N ASP A 25 18.04 -24.90 13.17
CA ASP A 25 18.42 -24.11 12.00
C ASP A 25 17.17 -23.73 11.21
N LEU A 26 16.93 -22.42 11.09
CA LEU A 26 15.81 -21.89 10.31
C LEU A 26 16.30 -21.45 8.93
N HIS A 27 15.83 -22.09 7.86
CA HIS A 27 16.21 -21.76 6.48
C HIS A 27 15.01 -21.53 5.56
N ASP A 28 15.21 -20.81 4.46
CA ASP A 28 14.14 -20.31 3.59
C ASP A 28 13.25 -21.42 3.05
N ALA A 29 13.87 -22.53 2.63
CA ALA A 29 13.15 -23.66 2.07
C ALA A 29 12.37 -24.51 3.10
N GLN A 30 12.49 -24.26 4.41
CA GLN A 30 11.75 -25.04 5.41
C GLN A 30 10.26 -24.76 5.31
N ARG A 31 9.48 -25.82 5.29
CA ARG A 31 8.03 -25.78 5.31
C ARG A 31 7.55 -25.47 6.72
N LEU A 32 6.74 -24.42 6.86
CA LEU A 32 6.25 -23.93 8.15
C LEU A 32 5.46 -25.00 8.90
N VAL A 33 4.64 -25.77 8.19
CA VAL A 33 3.81 -26.83 8.78
C VAL A 33 4.55 -28.16 8.80
N ASP A 34 5.09 -28.58 7.65
CA ASP A 34 5.57 -29.96 7.51
C ASP A 34 6.96 -30.20 8.10
N ASP A 35 7.85 -29.21 8.05
CA ASP A 35 9.22 -29.37 8.55
C ASP A 35 9.37 -28.81 9.97
N ILE A 36 8.78 -27.64 10.24
CA ILE A 36 8.86 -26.99 11.56
C ILE A 36 7.78 -27.51 12.52
N GLY A 37 6.66 -28.02 12.00
CA GLY A 37 5.57 -28.53 12.83
C GLY A 37 4.60 -27.46 13.35
N LEU A 38 4.59 -26.26 12.78
CA LEU A 38 3.64 -25.21 13.15
C LEU A 38 2.21 -25.61 12.76
N LYS A 39 1.26 -25.35 13.64
CA LYS A 39 -0.17 -25.51 13.36
C LYS A 39 -0.73 -24.22 12.76
N SER A 40 -1.93 -24.31 12.19
CA SER A 40 -2.63 -23.14 11.64
C SER A 40 -2.81 -22.00 12.64
N LEU A 41 -2.98 -22.33 13.93
CA LEU A 41 -3.10 -21.33 15.00
C LEU A 41 -1.78 -20.59 15.22
N ASP A 42 -0.66 -21.32 15.21
CA ASP A 42 0.68 -20.77 15.40
C ASP A 42 1.04 -19.85 14.23
N LEU A 43 0.68 -20.28 13.01
CA LEU A 43 0.81 -19.45 11.82
C LEU A 43 -0.01 -18.16 11.92
N ALA A 44 -1.28 -18.25 12.33
CA ALA A 44 -2.13 -17.07 12.52
C ALA A 44 -1.55 -16.12 13.58
N ARG A 45 -0.98 -16.67 14.66
CA ARG A 45 -0.29 -15.87 15.69
C ARG A 45 0.96 -15.18 15.13
N ILE A 46 1.79 -15.89 14.37
CA ILE A 46 2.98 -15.31 13.72
C ILE A 46 2.58 -14.13 12.83
N LEU A 47 1.56 -14.31 11.99
CA LEU A 47 1.07 -13.26 11.09
C LEU A 47 0.58 -12.03 11.87
N ALA A 48 -0.23 -12.23 12.91
CA ALA A 48 -0.70 -11.14 13.75
C ALA A 48 0.45 -10.37 14.44
N ILE A 49 1.47 -11.07 14.93
CA ILE A 49 2.64 -10.43 15.55
C ILE A 49 3.44 -9.64 14.51
N LEU A 50 3.62 -10.19 13.31
CA LEU A 50 4.34 -9.52 12.23
C LEU A 50 3.58 -8.29 11.73
N GLU A 51 2.27 -8.36 11.58
CA GLU A 51 1.42 -7.21 11.23
C GLU A 51 1.57 -6.09 12.27
N LEU A 52 1.53 -6.41 13.57
CA LEU A 52 1.74 -5.43 14.63
C LEU A 52 3.13 -4.79 14.61
N LYS A 53 4.17 -5.58 14.31
CA LYS A 53 5.56 -5.10 14.27
C LYS A 53 5.88 -4.28 13.01
N LEU A 54 5.32 -4.68 11.87
CA LEU A 54 5.66 -4.16 10.56
C LEU A 54 4.62 -3.17 10.02
N GLY A 55 3.42 -3.14 10.60
CA GLY A 55 2.31 -2.28 10.20
C GLY A 55 1.74 -2.63 8.82
N VAL A 56 1.97 -3.86 8.34
CA VAL A 56 1.59 -4.33 7.01
C VAL A 56 0.99 -5.72 7.12
N ASP A 57 -0.17 -5.91 6.51
CA ASP A 57 -0.73 -7.22 6.20
C ASP A 57 -0.45 -7.54 4.72
N PRO A 58 0.38 -8.55 4.40
CA PRO A 58 0.73 -8.88 3.02
C PRO A 58 -0.42 -9.50 2.21
N PHE A 59 -1.51 -9.92 2.86
CA PHE A 59 -2.65 -10.56 2.19
C PHE A 59 -3.78 -9.59 1.84
N SER A 60 -3.68 -8.33 2.27
CA SER A 60 -4.72 -7.32 2.06
C SER A 60 -4.88 -6.89 0.59
N SER A 61 -3.83 -6.95 -0.24
CA SER A 61 -3.84 -6.37 -1.59
C SER A 61 -4.13 -7.36 -2.75
N ASN A 62 -4.65 -8.56 -2.48
CA ASN A 62 -4.87 -9.64 -3.47
C ASN A 62 -3.61 -10.07 -4.26
N LEU A 63 -2.43 -9.49 -4.00
CA LEU A 63 -1.17 -9.81 -4.67
C LEU A 63 -0.56 -11.12 -4.18
N VAL A 64 -0.84 -11.48 -2.92
CA VAL A 64 -0.35 -12.70 -2.27
C VAL A 64 -1.52 -13.44 -1.65
N SER A 65 -1.69 -14.72 -1.98
CA SER A 65 -2.67 -15.57 -1.31
C SER A 65 -2.05 -16.25 -0.10
N ILE A 66 -2.80 -16.35 0.99
CA ILE A 66 -2.39 -17.13 2.19
C ILE A 66 -2.10 -18.59 1.86
N THR A 67 -2.71 -19.14 0.81
CA THR A 67 -2.49 -20.53 0.37
C THR A 67 -1.11 -20.77 -0.23
N ASP A 68 -0.43 -19.71 -0.64
CA ASP A 68 0.84 -19.76 -1.36
C ASP A 68 2.02 -19.69 -0.39
N VAL A 69 1.77 -19.31 0.88
CA VAL A 69 2.79 -19.26 1.93
C VAL A 69 2.96 -20.64 2.54
N ARG A 70 4.02 -21.36 2.13
CA ARG A 70 4.33 -22.71 2.62
C ARG A 70 5.66 -22.78 3.34
N THR A 71 6.60 -21.95 2.96
CA THR A 71 7.95 -21.93 3.49
C THR A 71 8.27 -20.64 4.23
N VAL A 72 9.36 -20.63 4.99
CA VAL A 72 9.90 -19.42 5.63
C VAL A 72 10.21 -18.35 4.58
N GLY A 73 10.78 -18.75 3.45
CA GLY A 73 11.08 -17.86 2.33
C GLY A 73 9.83 -17.23 1.73
N ASP A 74 8.75 -18.01 1.57
CA ASP A 74 7.47 -17.49 1.07
C ASP A 74 6.90 -16.43 2.00
N LEU A 75 7.01 -16.64 3.32
CA LEU A 75 6.55 -15.68 4.32
C LEU A 75 7.36 -14.37 4.25
N CYS A 76 8.68 -14.46 4.15
CA CYS A 76 9.54 -13.29 3.94
C CYS A 76 9.18 -12.55 2.64
N ALA A 77 8.97 -13.28 1.54
CA ALA A 77 8.62 -12.73 0.24
C ALA A 77 7.25 -12.04 0.25
N ALA A 78 6.26 -12.62 0.94
CA ALA A 78 4.94 -12.05 1.12
C ALA A 78 5.01 -10.67 1.78
N TYR A 79 5.69 -10.56 2.92
CA TYR A 79 5.87 -9.28 3.62
C TYR A 79 6.67 -8.26 2.82
N ASN A 80 7.70 -8.71 2.09
CA ASN A 80 8.48 -7.82 1.23
C ASN A 80 7.60 -7.23 0.11
N THR A 81 6.72 -8.05 -0.48
CA THR A 81 5.76 -7.62 -1.51
C THR A 81 4.75 -6.62 -0.94
N GLY A 82 4.14 -6.92 0.21
CA GLY A 82 3.17 -6.03 0.86
C GLY A 82 3.78 -4.67 1.26
N MET A 83 5.05 -4.64 1.68
CA MET A 83 5.77 -3.40 1.98
C MET A 83 6.06 -2.56 0.72
N GLN A 84 6.40 -3.22 -0.40
CA GLN A 84 6.63 -2.54 -1.67
C GLN A 84 5.34 -1.94 -2.22
N ASP A 85 4.23 -2.66 -2.10
CA ASP A 85 2.91 -2.22 -2.53
C ASP A 85 2.43 -1.00 -1.74
N ARG A 86 2.56 -1.01 -0.41
CA ARG A 86 2.26 0.16 0.45
C ARG A 86 3.09 1.40 0.07
N SER A 87 4.35 1.20 -0.34
CA SER A 87 5.22 2.29 -0.77
C SER A 87 4.82 2.87 -2.13
N ALA A 88 4.20 2.05 -3.00
CA ALA A 88 3.68 2.50 -4.29
C ALA A 88 2.39 3.32 -4.12
N GLU A 89 1.52 2.97 -3.17
CA GLU A 89 0.26 3.66 -2.92
C GLU A 89 0.43 5.05 -2.27
N GLU A 90 1.52 5.27 -1.52
CA GLU A 90 1.91 6.60 -1.03
C GLU A 90 2.45 7.54 -2.13
N THR A 91 2.66 7.03 -3.36
CA THR A 91 3.06 7.83 -4.54
C THR A 91 1.86 8.11 -5.44
N LEU A 92 0.78 8.67 -4.88
CA LEU A 92 -0.22 9.38 -5.69
C LEU A 92 0.30 10.80 -5.96
N PRO A 93 0.73 11.14 -7.19
CA PRO A 93 0.85 12.53 -7.57
C PRO A 93 -0.57 13.08 -7.79
N ASP A 94 -0.86 14.12 -7.02
CA ASP A 94 -1.52 15.33 -7.51
C ASP A 94 -3.08 15.38 -7.53
N VAL A 95 -3.65 15.92 -6.45
CA VAL A 95 -5.01 16.46 -6.40
C VAL A 95 -5.06 17.93 -6.89
N GLU A 96 -4.04 18.47 -7.59
CA GLU A 96 -4.09 19.84 -8.14
C GLU A 96 -4.88 19.98 -9.46
N GLN A 97 -5.37 18.92 -10.10
CA GLN A 97 -6.08 19.09 -11.39
C GLN A 97 -7.59 19.38 -11.30
N SER A 98 -8.12 19.59 -10.09
CA SER A 98 -9.54 19.97 -9.90
C SER A 98 -9.78 21.49 -9.88
N GLN A 99 -8.75 22.32 -9.72
CA GLN A 99 -8.95 23.77 -9.53
C GLN A 99 -8.98 24.58 -10.83
N HIS A 100 -8.51 24.03 -11.96
CA HIS A 100 -8.41 24.78 -13.22
C HIS A 100 -9.65 24.74 -14.12
N ARG A 101 -10.67 23.91 -13.84
CA ARG A 101 -11.87 23.83 -14.72
C ARG A 101 -12.96 24.84 -14.39
N THR A 102 -12.97 25.42 -13.17
CA THR A 102 -14.07 26.30 -12.75
C THR A 102 -13.79 27.79 -13.02
N ARG A 103 -12.53 28.19 -13.26
CA ARG A 103 -12.18 29.61 -13.45
C ARG A 103 -12.43 30.14 -14.88
N ALA A 104 -12.44 29.26 -15.89
CA ALA A 104 -12.60 29.68 -17.29
C ALA A 104 -14.05 30.05 -17.72
N ARG A 105 -15.06 29.89 -16.85
CA ARG A 105 -16.47 30.17 -17.22
C ARG A 105 -17.00 31.54 -16.79
N ARG A 106 -16.27 32.29 -15.94
CA ARG A 106 -16.75 33.61 -15.45
C ARG A 106 -16.27 34.82 -16.25
N GLU A 107 -15.29 34.69 -17.15
CA GLU A 107 -14.73 35.83 -17.89
C GLU A 107 -15.39 36.09 -19.27
N GLY A 108 -16.22 35.16 -19.78
CA GLY A 108 -16.90 35.31 -21.07
C GLY A 108 -18.21 36.13 -21.08
N VAL A 109 -18.75 36.50 -19.92
CA VAL A 109 -20.09 37.14 -19.84
C VAL A 109 -20.01 38.68 -19.76
N GLN A 110 -18.88 39.26 -19.36
CA GLN A 110 -18.75 40.71 -19.21
C GLN A 110 -18.32 41.45 -20.50
N ASN A 111 -17.62 40.79 -21.44
CA ASN A 111 -17.12 41.44 -22.66
C ASN A 111 -18.15 41.66 -23.78
N ARG A 112 -19.36 41.08 -23.71
CA ARG A 112 -20.42 41.35 -24.70
C ARG A 112 -21.32 42.55 -24.40
N ARG A 113 -21.31 43.08 -23.16
CA ARG A 113 -22.17 44.24 -22.79
C ARG A 113 -21.52 45.60 -23.05
N GLY A 114 -20.19 45.68 -23.20
CA GLY A 114 -19.48 46.93 -23.48
C GLY A 114 -19.49 47.37 -24.95
N ALA A 115 -19.55 46.42 -25.90
CA ALA A 115 -19.44 46.72 -27.32
C ALA A 115 -20.70 47.37 -27.93
N LEU A 116 -21.88 47.15 -27.35
CA LEU A 116 -23.14 47.72 -27.85
C LEU A 116 -23.36 49.19 -27.43
N ARG A 117 -22.65 49.70 -26.41
CA ARG A 117 -22.80 51.09 -25.95
C ARG A 117 -21.89 52.09 -26.67
N LYS A 118 -20.82 51.66 -27.34
CA LYS A 118 -19.92 52.55 -28.08
C LYS A 118 -20.39 52.84 -29.52
N LYS A 119 -21.24 52.00 -30.11
CA LYS A 119 -21.75 52.23 -31.47
C LYS A 119 -22.87 53.30 -31.53
N ALA A 120 -23.62 53.49 -30.44
CA ALA A 120 -24.73 54.45 -30.41
C ALA A 120 -24.33 55.92 -30.15
N ARG A 121 -23.05 56.21 -29.87
CA ARG A 121 -22.57 57.58 -29.64
C ARG A 121 -21.82 58.21 -30.82
N ASN A 122 -21.51 57.45 -31.86
CA ASN A 122 -20.74 57.94 -33.00
C ASN A 122 -21.61 58.30 -34.23
N ASP A 123 -22.93 58.11 -34.16
CA ASP A 123 -23.87 58.43 -35.25
C ASP A 123 -24.69 59.72 -34.99
N LEU A 124 -24.32 60.52 -33.97
CA LEU A 124 -24.93 61.83 -33.69
C LEU A 124 -23.89 62.95 -33.78
N SER A 125 -23.25 63.05 -34.94
CA SER A 125 -22.50 64.25 -35.36
C SER A 125 -22.48 64.30 -36.88
N LEU A 126 -23.62 64.75 -37.42
CA LEU A 126 -23.75 65.42 -38.71
C LEU A 126 -24.97 66.32 -38.64
#